data_AF-A0A659SB16-F1
#
_entry.id   AF-A0A659SB16-F1
#
_cell.length_a   1.000
_cell.length_b   1.000
_cell.length_c   1.000
_cell.angle_alpha   90.00
_cell.angle_beta   90.00
_cell.angle_gamma   90.00
#
_symmetry.space_group_name_H-M   'P 1'
#
loop_
_entity.id
_entity.type
_entity.pdbx_description
1 polymer ?
#
loop_
_entity_poly.entity_id
_entity_poly.type
_entity_poly.pdbx_seq_one_letter_code
_entity_poly.pdbx_strand_id
1 'polypeptide(L)'
;MSQLDSGTFQQVKDLVLSGYHLNDIQGLACPTALLPAGTGVESLERFALERFRFRGAMTTTSIEDFVRYSKGYASATEKARCFIDADHMTARSVFNIGTLDNPGHADNVASITLKQTAPFRALLQINGERLKQKQIAEWLEDWSDYLLAFDSDGNTMQISQAAQAVRRITIQQATQQDHEDGDFSGKKSL
;
A
#
# COMPACT_ATOMS: atom_id res chain seq x y z
N MET A 1 -31.14 -11.47 -60.97
CA MET A 1 -30.25 -10.74 -60.04
C MET A 1 -30.21 -11.53 -58.75
N SER A 2 -29.10 -12.23 -58.51
CA SER A 2 -28.90 -13.02 -57.30
C SER A 2 -28.83 -12.07 -56.11
N GLN A 3 -29.79 -12.17 -55.19
CA GLN A 3 -29.70 -11.48 -53.90
C GLN A 3 -28.49 -12.08 -53.17
N LEU A 4 -27.42 -11.29 -53.09
CA LEU A 4 -26.30 -11.59 -52.22
C LEU A 4 -26.82 -11.58 -50.79
N ASP A 5 -26.93 -12.76 -50.20
CA ASP A 5 -27.45 -12.98 -48.85
C ASP A 5 -26.49 -12.32 -47.83
N SER A 6 -27.04 -11.51 -46.93
CA SER A 6 -26.30 -10.86 -45.84
C SER A 6 -25.49 -11.85 -44.99
N GLY A 7 -25.94 -13.10 -44.88
CA GLY A 7 -25.21 -14.17 -44.18
C GLY A 7 -23.91 -14.57 -44.87
N THR A 8 -23.87 -14.55 -46.20
CA THR A 8 -22.66 -14.88 -46.98
C THR A 8 -21.57 -13.84 -46.79
N PHE A 9 -21.93 -12.56 -46.71
CA PHE A 9 -20.96 -11.49 -46.42
C PHE A 9 -20.36 -11.60 -45.02
N GLN A 10 -21.18 -11.98 -44.03
CA GLN A 10 -20.68 -12.18 -42.66
C GLN A 10 -19.70 -13.37 -42.59
N GLN A 11 -20.03 -14.50 -43.24
CA GLN A 11 -19.14 -15.66 -43.30
C GLN A 11 -17.83 -15.38 -44.04
N VAL A 12 -17.88 -14.63 -45.15
CA VAL A 12 -16.68 -14.22 -45.89
C VAL A 12 -15.83 -13.27 -45.05
N LYS A 13 -16.45 -12.33 -44.33
CA LYS A 13 -15.75 -11.44 -43.40
C LYS A 13 -15.04 -12.22 -42.28
N ASP A 14 -15.74 -13.18 -41.66
CA ASP A 14 -15.18 -13.99 -40.57
C ASP A 14 -14.03 -14.91 -41.06
N LEU A 15 -14.14 -15.44 -42.28
CA LEU A 15 -13.10 -16.24 -42.92
C LEU A 15 -11.85 -15.41 -43.28
N VAL A 16 -12.04 -14.18 -43.79
CA VAL A 16 -10.93 -13.29 -44.12
C VAL A 16 -10.22 -12.80 -42.86
N LEU A 17 -10.97 -12.46 -41.80
CA LEU A 17 -10.41 -12.05 -40.51
C LEU A 17 -9.63 -13.19 -39.83
N SER A 18 -10.15 -14.42 -39.87
CA SER A 18 -9.43 -15.59 -39.35
C SER A 18 -8.15 -15.89 -40.15
N GLY A 19 -8.18 -15.67 -41.47
CA GLY A 19 -7.00 -15.77 -42.35
C GLY A 19 -5.86 -14.79 -42.01
N TYR A 20 -6.19 -13.54 -41.66
CA TYR A 20 -5.20 -12.48 -41.41
C TYR A 20 -4.41 -12.67 -40.11
N HIS A 21 -5.03 -13.24 -39.07
CA HIS A 21 -4.41 -13.39 -37.75
C HIS A 21 -3.66 -14.72 -37.53
N LEU A 22 -3.75 -15.67 -38.47
CA LEU A 22 -3.12 -17.00 -38.32
C LEU A 22 -1.59 -16.95 -38.28
N ASN A 23 -0.96 -16.04 -39.03
CA ASN A 23 0.50 -15.92 -39.07
C ASN A 23 1.06 -15.39 -37.73
N ASP A 24 0.33 -14.49 -37.08
CA ASP A 24 0.75 -13.90 -35.80
C ASP A 24 0.64 -14.93 -34.66
N ILE A 25 -0.34 -15.83 -34.71
CA ILE A 25 -0.57 -16.87 -33.69
C ILE A 25 0.58 -17.89 -33.66
N GLN A 26 1.16 -18.24 -34.82
CA GLN A 26 2.25 -19.21 -34.88
C GLN A 26 3.55 -18.72 -34.23
N GLY A 27 3.73 -17.40 -34.10
CA GLY A 27 4.88 -16.79 -33.41
C GLY A 27 4.69 -16.60 -31.90
N LEU A 28 3.49 -16.90 -31.36
CA LEU A 28 3.22 -16.71 -29.95
C LEU A 28 3.81 -17.84 -29.12
N ALA A 29 4.50 -17.45 -28.05
CA ALA A 29 5.08 -18.39 -27.13
C ALA A 29 3.98 -19.17 -26.36
N CYS A 30 2.86 -18.50 -26.02
CA CYS A 30 1.70 -19.13 -25.40
C CYS A 30 0.78 -19.79 -26.44
N PRO A 31 0.37 -21.07 -26.24
CA PRO A 31 -0.64 -21.71 -27.07
C PRO A 31 -1.92 -20.89 -27.13
N THR A 32 -2.33 -20.53 -28.32
CA THR A 32 -3.42 -19.57 -28.56
C THR A 32 -4.26 -20.03 -29.74
N ALA A 33 -5.57 -19.83 -29.68
CA ALA A 33 -6.47 -20.14 -30.79
C ALA A 33 -7.39 -18.95 -31.10
N LEU A 34 -7.83 -18.90 -32.35
CA LEU A 34 -8.82 -17.94 -32.81
C LEU A 34 -10.21 -18.58 -32.71
N LEU A 35 -11.15 -17.90 -32.04
CA LEU A 35 -12.51 -18.36 -31.90
C LEU A 35 -13.37 -17.97 -33.11
N PRO A 36 -14.20 -18.88 -33.65
CA PRO A 36 -15.05 -18.60 -34.82
C PRO A 36 -16.09 -17.50 -34.58
N ALA A 37 -16.58 -17.34 -33.34
CA ALA A 37 -17.54 -16.31 -32.99
C ALA A 37 -16.81 -15.01 -32.63
N GLY A 38 -16.88 -14.00 -33.50
CA GLY A 38 -16.47 -12.63 -33.17
C GLY A 38 -14.97 -12.34 -33.17
N THR A 39 -14.14 -13.18 -33.79
CA THR A 39 -12.69 -12.95 -33.96
C THR A 39 -11.96 -12.74 -32.62
N GLY A 40 -12.35 -13.47 -31.58
CA GLY A 40 -11.66 -13.47 -30.30
C GLY A 40 -10.38 -14.30 -30.35
N VAL A 41 -9.29 -13.77 -29.81
CA VAL A 41 -8.04 -14.52 -29.59
C VAL A 41 -8.04 -15.01 -28.14
N GLU A 42 -7.95 -16.33 -27.94
CA GLU A 42 -8.00 -16.94 -26.61
C GLU A 42 -6.75 -17.78 -26.32
N SER A 43 -6.21 -17.64 -25.11
CA SER A 43 -5.14 -18.50 -24.62
C SER A 43 -5.68 -19.89 -24.28
N LEU A 44 -5.01 -20.91 -24.82
CA LEU A 44 -5.27 -22.31 -24.55
C LEU A 44 -4.49 -22.84 -23.33
N GLU A 45 -3.67 -22.00 -22.68
CA GLU A 45 -2.84 -22.39 -21.53
C GLU A 45 -3.65 -23.03 -20.41
N ARG A 46 -4.91 -22.62 -20.22
CA ARG A 46 -5.82 -23.20 -19.21
C ARG A 46 -6.09 -24.70 -19.39
N PHE A 47 -5.86 -25.22 -20.59
CA PHE A 47 -6.07 -26.64 -20.92
C PHE A 47 -4.74 -27.43 -20.92
N ALA A 48 -3.60 -26.76 -20.77
CA ALA A 48 -2.31 -27.40 -20.65
C ALA A 48 -2.11 -27.95 -19.23
N LEU A 49 -1.27 -28.98 -19.09
CA LEU A 49 -0.90 -29.55 -17.80
C LEU A 49 -0.13 -28.54 -16.94
N GLU A 50 0.73 -27.76 -17.58
CA GLU A 50 1.61 -26.78 -16.95
C GLU A 50 1.37 -25.39 -17.55
N ARG A 51 1.67 -24.36 -16.76
CA ARG A 51 1.65 -22.98 -17.25
C ARG A 51 2.79 -22.76 -18.24
N PHE A 52 2.55 -21.87 -19.21
CA PHE A 52 3.56 -21.52 -20.21
C PHE A 52 4.80 -20.88 -19.59
N ARG A 53 4.62 -20.17 -18.47
CA ARG A 53 5.71 -19.69 -17.62
C ARG A 53 5.29 -19.66 -16.16
N PHE A 54 6.27 -19.65 -15.26
CA PHE A 54 6.01 -19.51 -13.84
C PHE A 54 5.42 -18.13 -13.51
N ARG A 55 4.30 -18.12 -12.78
CA ARG A 55 3.56 -16.92 -12.35
C ARG A 55 2.96 -17.14 -10.97
N GLY A 56 3.78 -16.90 -9.95
CA GLY A 56 3.38 -16.97 -8.55
C GLY A 56 2.80 -15.65 -8.07
N ALA A 57 1.88 -15.72 -7.12
CA ALA A 57 1.39 -14.55 -6.40
C ALA A 57 1.33 -14.91 -4.91
N MET A 58 2.28 -14.37 -4.14
CA MET A 58 2.26 -14.48 -2.69
C MET A 58 1.75 -13.18 -2.06
N THR A 59 0.86 -13.28 -1.07
CA THR A 59 0.52 -12.17 -0.18
C THR A 59 0.74 -12.61 1.26
N THR A 60 1.44 -11.81 2.05
CA THR A 60 1.74 -12.12 3.46
C THR A 60 1.72 -10.87 4.32
N THR A 61 1.65 -11.05 5.64
CA THR A 61 1.91 -10.00 6.63
C THR A 61 3.24 -10.21 7.36
N SER A 62 3.93 -11.32 7.08
CA SER A 62 5.20 -11.72 7.71
C SER A 62 6.37 -11.26 6.87
N ILE A 63 7.27 -10.48 7.47
CA ILE A 63 8.52 -10.02 6.83
C ILE A 63 9.41 -11.22 6.51
N GLU A 64 9.49 -12.20 7.40
CA GLU A 64 10.34 -13.38 7.20
C GLU A 64 9.91 -14.18 5.97
N ASP A 65 8.60 -14.44 5.83
CA ASP A 65 8.07 -15.18 4.68
C ASP A 65 8.25 -14.37 3.39
N PHE A 66 8.02 -13.06 3.43
CA PHE A 66 8.25 -12.17 2.30
C PHE A 66 9.70 -12.21 1.82
N VAL A 67 10.67 -12.16 2.74
CA VAL A 67 12.09 -12.23 2.43
C VAL A 67 12.46 -13.62 1.90
N ARG A 68 11.96 -14.68 2.55
CA ARG A 68 12.22 -16.08 2.16
C ARG A 68 11.74 -16.35 0.73
N TYR A 69 10.50 -15.98 0.44
CA TYR A 69 9.92 -16.11 -0.90
C TYR A 69 10.70 -15.25 -1.91
N SER A 70 10.96 -13.99 -1.59
CA SER A 70 11.65 -13.08 -2.51
C SER A 70 13.06 -13.55 -2.87
N LYS A 71 13.81 -14.11 -1.90
CA LYS A 71 15.13 -14.70 -2.16
C LYS A 71 15.04 -15.97 -3.01
N GLY A 72 13.99 -16.77 -2.85
CA GLY A 72 13.81 -18.01 -3.63
C GLY A 72 13.49 -17.77 -5.10
N TYR A 73 12.82 -16.67 -5.42
CA TYR A 73 12.41 -16.34 -6.80
C TYR A 73 13.21 -15.22 -7.46
N ALA A 74 14.08 -14.53 -6.72
CA ALA A 74 15.03 -13.59 -7.31
C ALA A 74 16.13 -14.35 -8.04
N SER A 75 16.29 -14.09 -9.34
CA SER A 75 17.39 -14.63 -10.14
C SER A 75 18.48 -13.56 -10.34
N ALA A 76 19.73 -14.00 -10.57
CA ALA A 76 20.81 -13.11 -10.99
C ALA A 76 20.62 -12.62 -12.45
N THR A 77 19.96 -13.43 -13.28
CA THR A 77 19.70 -13.12 -14.70
C THR A 77 18.49 -12.22 -14.87
N GLU A 78 17.40 -12.50 -14.15
CA GLU A 78 16.19 -11.68 -14.12
C GLU A 78 16.15 -10.89 -12.80
N LYS A 79 16.51 -9.61 -12.88
CA LYS A 79 16.53 -8.75 -11.72
C LYS A 79 15.11 -8.50 -11.22
N ALA A 80 14.82 -9.02 -10.03
CA ALA A 80 13.63 -8.64 -9.29
C ALA A 80 13.69 -7.15 -8.91
N ARG A 81 12.53 -6.50 -8.90
CA ARG A 81 12.38 -5.14 -8.37
C ARG A 81 11.38 -5.15 -7.22
N CYS A 82 11.73 -4.47 -6.14
CA CYS A 82 10.86 -4.29 -4.98
C CYS A 82 10.47 -2.82 -4.87
N PHE A 83 9.17 -2.57 -4.78
CA PHE A 83 8.58 -1.25 -4.58
C PHE A 83 8.07 -1.18 -3.14
N ILE A 84 8.41 -0.11 -2.43
CA ILE A 84 8.06 0.07 -1.03
C ILE A 84 7.18 1.32 -0.92
N ASP A 85 6.05 1.15 -0.24
CA ASP A 85 5.16 2.23 0.16
C ASP A 85 5.16 2.29 1.68
N ALA A 86 5.92 3.25 2.21
CA ALA A 86 6.11 3.42 3.65
C ALA A 86 4.83 3.88 4.36
N ASP A 87 4.03 4.73 3.70
CA ASP A 87 2.81 5.31 4.27
C ASP A 87 1.76 4.22 4.49
N HIS A 88 1.62 3.31 3.53
CA HIS A 88 0.71 2.17 3.64
C HIS A 88 1.35 0.94 4.31
N MET A 89 2.61 1.03 4.73
CA MET A 89 3.42 -0.08 5.25
C MET A 89 3.34 -1.33 4.36
N THR A 90 3.43 -1.13 3.05
CA THR A 90 3.39 -2.23 2.07
C THR A 90 4.67 -2.30 1.26
N ALA A 91 4.97 -3.49 0.74
CA ALA A 91 5.98 -3.66 -0.28
C ALA A 91 5.53 -4.70 -1.30
N ARG A 92 5.96 -4.52 -2.55
CA ARG A 92 5.67 -5.46 -3.64
C ARG A 92 6.93 -5.75 -4.43
N SER A 93 7.33 -7.00 -4.42
CA SER A 93 8.39 -7.55 -5.29
C SER A 93 7.78 -8.09 -6.57
N VAL A 94 8.38 -7.75 -7.70
CA VAL A 94 8.08 -8.29 -9.03
C VAL A 94 9.33 -8.96 -9.57
N PHE A 95 9.23 -10.25 -9.88
CA PHE A 95 10.40 -11.08 -10.21
C PHE A 95 10.70 -11.10 -11.71
N ASN A 96 9.68 -11.01 -12.56
CA ASN A 96 9.79 -11.07 -14.01
C ASN A 96 9.43 -9.74 -14.70
N ILE A 97 9.92 -8.63 -14.15
CA ILE A 97 9.64 -7.28 -14.67
C ILE A 97 10.47 -6.90 -15.91
N GLY A 98 11.63 -7.55 -16.10
CA GLY A 98 12.54 -7.27 -17.22
C GLY A 98 13.27 -5.93 -17.12
N THR A 99 13.65 -5.39 -18.28
CA THR A 99 14.35 -4.11 -18.44
C THR A 99 13.48 -3.11 -19.21
N LEU A 100 13.95 -1.87 -19.36
CA LEU A 100 13.26 -0.87 -20.17
C LEU A 100 13.27 -1.24 -21.66
N ASP A 101 14.36 -1.83 -22.14
CA ASP A 101 14.48 -2.27 -23.54
C ASP A 101 13.76 -3.60 -23.80
N ASN A 102 13.72 -4.49 -22.80
CA ASN A 102 13.08 -5.80 -22.86
C ASN A 102 12.13 -5.96 -21.66
N PRO A 103 10.91 -5.39 -21.72
CA PRO A 103 9.96 -5.47 -20.63
C PRO A 103 9.46 -6.90 -20.44
N GLY A 104 9.40 -7.33 -19.19
CA GLY A 104 8.80 -8.59 -18.78
C GLY A 104 7.31 -8.45 -18.49
N HIS A 105 6.68 -9.54 -18.07
CA HIS A 105 5.23 -9.57 -17.85
C HIS A 105 4.78 -9.08 -16.47
N ALA A 106 5.71 -8.96 -15.52
CA ALA A 106 5.44 -8.43 -14.18
C ALA A 106 4.31 -9.13 -13.40
N ASP A 107 4.08 -10.42 -13.68
CA ASP A 107 2.97 -11.22 -13.13
C ASP A 107 3.44 -12.31 -12.15
N ASN A 108 4.75 -12.49 -11.95
CA ASN A 108 5.29 -13.22 -10.82
C ASN A 108 5.62 -12.23 -9.69
N VAL A 109 4.85 -12.26 -8.61
CA VAL A 109 4.86 -11.21 -7.59
C VAL A 109 4.78 -11.75 -6.16
N ALA A 110 5.36 -10.98 -5.24
CA ALA A 110 5.15 -11.12 -3.81
C ALA A 110 4.72 -9.76 -3.24
N SER A 111 3.69 -9.74 -2.41
CA SER A 111 3.20 -8.53 -1.74
C SER A 111 3.21 -8.76 -0.23
N ILE A 112 3.65 -7.75 0.52
CA ILE A 112 3.55 -7.70 1.97
C ILE A 112 2.77 -6.46 2.40
N THR A 113 1.86 -6.65 3.34
CA THR A 113 1.15 -5.57 4.02
C THR A 113 1.29 -5.78 5.51
N LEU A 114 1.98 -4.86 6.18
CA LEU A 114 2.17 -4.96 7.63
C LEU A 114 0.91 -4.51 8.35
N LYS A 115 0.64 -5.14 9.50
CA LYS A 115 -0.43 -4.70 10.37
C LYS A 115 0.10 -3.61 11.29
N GLN A 116 -0.49 -2.43 11.21
CA GLN A 116 -0.22 -1.36 12.15
C GLN A 116 -0.61 -1.82 13.56
N THR A 117 0.33 -1.72 14.50
CA THR A 117 0.07 -2.03 15.90
C THR A 117 -0.91 -1.00 16.49
N ALA A 118 -1.59 -1.37 17.57
CA ALA A 118 -2.47 -0.44 18.28
C ALA A 118 -1.76 0.87 18.70
N PRO A 119 -0.56 0.85 19.32
CA PRO A 119 0.16 2.08 19.67
C PRO A 119 0.56 2.91 18.45
N PHE A 120 0.98 2.28 17.35
CA PHE A 120 1.35 3.00 16.14
C PHE A 120 0.14 3.73 15.51
N ARG A 121 -1.02 3.07 15.46
CA ARG A 121 -2.27 3.71 15.00
C ARG A 121 -2.66 4.88 15.87
N ALA A 122 -2.58 4.73 17.20
CA ALA A 122 -2.91 5.80 18.13
C ALA A 122 -1.95 6.99 18.00
N LEU A 123 -0.66 6.74 17.76
CA LEU A 123 0.32 7.80 17.49
C LEU A 123 0.00 8.55 16.19
N LEU A 124 -0.30 7.84 15.11
CA LEU A 124 -0.66 8.47 13.83
C LEU A 124 -1.91 9.35 13.93
N GLN A 125 -2.89 8.97 14.77
CA GLN A 125 -4.11 9.75 14.97
C GLN A 125 -3.87 11.09 15.66
N ILE A 126 -2.82 11.20 16.47
CA ILE A 126 -2.52 12.45 17.20
C ILE A 126 -1.41 13.27 16.54
N ASN A 127 -0.65 12.66 15.62
CA ASN A 127 0.48 13.30 14.97
C ASN A 127 0.02 14.45 14.06
N GLY A 128 0.47 15.67 14.36
CA GLY A 128 0.08 16.87 13.62
C GLY A 128 -1.28 17.46 14.01
N GLU A 129 -2.02 16.80 14.91
CA GLU A 129 -3.32 17.26 15.37
C GLU A 129 -3.23 18.19 16.59
N ARG A 130 -4.13 19.18 16.64
CA ARG A 130 -4.27 20.05 17.81
C ARG A 130 -5.16 19.37 18.85
N LEU A 131 -4.53 18.73 19.84
CA LEU A 131 -5.25 18.10 20.95
C LEU A 131 -5.50 19.08 22.10
N LYS A 132 -6.64 18.90 22.79
CA LYS A 132 -6.85 19.53 24.10
C LYS A 132 -5.90 18.90 25.13
N GLN A 133 -5.45 19.69 26.09
CA GLN A 133 -4.50 19.25 27.13
C GLN A 133 -4.97 17.98 27.90
N LYS A 134 -6.27 17.86 28.17
CA LYS A 134 -6.85 16.64 28.77
C LYS A 134 -6.62 15.40 27.91
N GLN A 135 -6.87 15.51 26.59
CA GLN A 135 -6.78 14.39 25.66
C GLN A 135 -5.35 13.90 25.50
N ILE A 136 -4.38 14.80 25.41
CA ILE A 136 -2.96 14.40 25.31
C ILE A 136 -2.45 13.81 26.63
N ALA A 137 -2.91 14.29 27.78
CA ALA A 137 -2.53 13.70 29.07
C ALA A 137 -3.11 12.29 29.26
N GLU A 138 -4.38 12.06 28.87
CA GLU A 138 -4.99 10.72 28.85
C GLU A 138 -4.25 9.79 27.88
N TRP A 139 -3.91 10.28 26.68
CA TRP A 139 -3.15 9.51 25.69
C TRP A 139 -1.77 9.07 26.21
N LEU A 140 -1.05 9.97 26.93
CA LEU A 140 0.22 9.62 27.56
C LEU A 140 0.06 8.51 28.60
N GLU A 141 -1.01 8.56 29.40
CA GLU A 141 -1.30 7.52 30.42
C GLU A 141 -1.65 6.18 29.76
N ASP A 142 -2.51 6.18 28.74
CA ASP A 142 -2.99 4.98 28.02
C ASP A 142 -1.87 4.21 27.30
N TRP A 143 -0.81 4.91 26.84
CA TRP A 143 0.30 4.31 26.10
C TRP A 143 1.63 4.32 26.87
N SER A 144 1.59 4.49 28.19
CA SER A 144 2.77 4.64 29.05
C SER A 144 3.81 3.52 28.92
N ASP A 145 3.40 2.28 28.67
CA ASP A 145 4.32 1.14 28.45
C ASP A 145 5.18 1.27 27.19
N TYR A 146 4.77 2.10 26.23
CA TYR A 146 5.42 2.31 24.94
C TYR A 146 6.13 3.65 24.83
N LEU A 147 6.16 4.44 25.90
CA LEU A 147 6.67 5.81 25.91
C LEU A 147 7.82 5.96 26.89
N LEU A 148 8.72 6.90 26.58
CA LEU A 148 9.80 7.31 27.47
C LEU A 148 9.82 8.83 27.54
N ALA A 149 9.74 9.38 28.74
CA ALA A 149 9.73 10.82 28.98
C ALA A 149 11.06 11.27 29.59
N PHE A 150 11.43 12.50 29.26
CA PHE A 150 12.62 13.17 29.77
C PHE A 150 12.23 14.49 30.45
N ASP A 151 12.95 14.84 31.51
CA ASP A 151 12.86 16.16 32.15
C ASP A 151 13.66 17.23 31.39
N SER A 152 13.68 18.46 31.92
CA SER A 152 14.44 19.58 31.34
C SER A 152 15.95 19.36 31.30
N ASP A 153 16.46 18.47 32.16
CA ASP A 153 17.88 18.16 32.29
C ASP A 153 18.26 16.90 31.49
N GLY A 154 17.30 16.29 30.78
CA GLY A 154 17.48 15.10 29.97
C GLY A 154 17.47 13.79 30.76
N ASN A 155 17.09 13.81 32.04
CA ASN A 155 16.94 12.59 32.83
C ASN A 155 15.60 11.92 32.54
N THR A 156 15.58 10.59 32.59
CA THR A 156 14.35 9.82 32.39
C THR A 156 13.37 10.05 33.55
N MET A 157 12.12 10.34 33.23
CA MET A 157 11.04 10.48 34.21
C MET A 157 9.88 9.53 33.91
N GLN A 158 9.04 9.31 34.92
CA GLN A 158 7.86 8.47 34.75
C GLN A 158 6.81 9.16 33.88
N ILE A 159 6.16 8.41 32.99
CA ILE A 159 5.12 8.95 32.11
C ILE A 159 3.95 9.56 32.91
N SER A 160 3.63 9.01 34.08
CA SER A 160 2.63 9.59 34.98
C SER A 160 3.01 11.01 35.45
N GLN A 161 4.29 11.27 35.70
CA GLN A 161 4.78 12.60 36.06
C GLN A 161 4.71 13.56 34.85
N ALA A 162 5.07 13.07 33.66
CA ALA A 162 4.95 13.83 32.43
C ALA A 162 3.48 14.21 32.12
N ALA A 163 2.55 13.26 32.22
CA ALA A 163 1.11 13.51 32.02
C ALA A 163 0.58 14.54 33.02
N GLN A 164 1.01 14.48 34.28
CA GLN A 164 0.66 15.48 35.30
C GLN A 164 1.26 16.85 35.00
N ALA A 165 2.50 16.93 34.52
CA ALA A 165 3.11 18.18 34.09
C ALA A 165 2.29 18.83 32.96
N VAL A 166 1.86 18.04 31.97
CA VAL A 166 1.00 18.52 30.88
C VAL A 166 -0.34 19.08 31.40
N ARG A 167 -0.95 18.43 32.40
CA ARG A 167 -2.16 18.95 33.07
C ARG A 167 -1.91 20.24 33.87
N ARG A 168 -0.70 20.44 34.42
CA ARG A 168 -0.35 21.62 35.21
C ARG A 168 -0.03 22.86 34.37
N ILE A 169 0.45 22.70 33.13
CA ILE A 169 0.69 23.83 32.22
C ILE A 169 -0.58 24.68 32.07
N THR A 170 -1.76 24.05 32.07
CA THR A 170 -3.06 24.72 32.06
C THR A 170 -3.29 25.60 33.30
N ILE A 171 -2.91 25.11 34.48
CA ILE A 171 -3.19 25.77 35.76
C ILE A 171 -2.36 27.05 35.87
N GLN A 172 -1.09 27.02 35.48
CA GLN A 172 -0.24 28.22 35.54
C GLN A 172 -0.69 29.29 34.54
N GLN A 173 -1.08 28.94 33.31
CA GLN A 173 -1.60 29.92 32.36
C GLN A 173 -2.93 30.56 32.80
N ALA A 174 -3.87 29.76 33.32
CA ALA A 174 -5.15 30.28 33.80
C ALA A 174 -4.98 31.19 35.04
N THR A 175 -4.12 30.79 35.99
CA THR A 175 -3.87 31.59 37.20
C THR A 175 -3.18 32.91 36.86
N GLN A 176 -2.33 32.94 35.83
CA GLN A 176 -1.63 34.15 35.42
C GLN A 176 -2.57 35.13 34.69
N GLN A 177 -3.51 34.61 33.91
CA GLN A 177 -4.57 35.41 33.28
C GLN A 177 -5.56 35.98 34.32
N ASP A 178 -5.94 35.19 35.33
CA ASP A 178 -6.77 35.66 36.46
C ASP A 178 -6.05 36.71 37.32
N HIS A 179 -4.72 36.65 37.42
CA HIS A 179 -3.94 37.63 38.17
C HIS A 179 -3.82 38.97 37.44
N GLU A 180 -3.75 38.97 36.10
CA GLU A 180 -3.77 40.19 35.28
C GLU A 180 -5.13 40.91 35.35
N ASP A 181 -6.25 40.19 35.32
CA ASP A 181 -7.60 40.80 35.46
C ASP A 181 -7.87 41.31 36.89
N GLY A 182 -7.27 40.69 37.91
CA GLY A 182 -7.34 41.12 39.31
C GLY A 182 -6.67 42.48 39.59
N ASP A 183 -5.54 42.76 38.93
CA ASP A 183 -4.76 44.00 39.10
C ASP A 183 -5.43 45.23 38.43
N PHE A 184 -6.29 45.02 37.43
CA PHE A 184 -7.03 46.10 36.77
C PHE A 184 -8.28 46.55 37.55
N SER A 185 -8.88 45.69 38.39
CA SER A 185 -10.06 46.06 39.21
C SER A 185 -9.73 46.94 40.43
N GLY A 186 -8.46 46.98 40.85
CA GLY A 186 -8.00 47.71 42.03
C GLY A 186 -7.76 49.21 41.82
N LYS A 187 -7.74 49.71 40.58
CA LYS A 187 -7.50 51.12 40.28
C LYS A 187 -8.83 51.87 40.05
N LYS A 188 -9.49 52.22 41.16
CA LYS A 188 -10.58 53.20 41.17
C LYS A 188 -10.12 54.51 40.51
N SER A 189 -10.91 55.01 39.57
CA SER A 189 -10.86 56.41 39.13
C SER A 189 -11.12 57.32 40.33
N LEU A 190 -10.17 58.22 40.58
CA LEU A 190 -10.33 59.48 41.32
C LEU A 190 -10.90 60.54 40.38
#